data_AF-A0A0C2IWA8-F1
#
_entry.id   AF-A0A0C2IWA8-F1
#
_cell.length_a   1.000
_cell.length_b   1.000
_cell.length_c   1.000
_cell.angle_alpha   90.00
_cell.angle_beta   90.00
_cell.angle_gamma   90.00
#
_symmetry.space_group_name_H-M   'P 1'
#
loop_
_entity.id
_entity.type
_entity.pdbx_description
1 polymer ?
#
loop_
_entity_poly.entity_id
_entity_poly.type
_entity_poly.pdbx_seq_one_letter_code
_entity_poly.pdbx_strand_id
1 'polypeptide(L)'
;MDNYMKKAYEMKRDGKWKDARQTIFNAAKISEITRQFLNRFKSAATTYSRGKSIKSINPKDEYWDYMKLASDLYSNGKWADAGAAYFKAGKVAENKLKDFTLAHNWYKSSADCYREILSCSAYESYRKYVEVLLKQRLIKEAIVRSLECGYIIEKEFNDALKSKEFYDLANDLRFKYNYKHICTLTPNFWKKFCDRTLNWRDVEFSEVIKYQRIFNVREEARQFDEETSNIFILIKETCSKCVYIWSIHSKTLLKINDTVTEYTN
;
A
#
# COMPACT_ATOMS: atom_id res chain seq x y z
N MET A 1 16.62 24.44 -11.77
CA MET A 1 16.66 25.91 -11.84
C MET A 1 16.48 26.39 -13.28
N ASP A 2 17.12 25.74 -14.25
CA ASP A 2 17.27 26.20 -15.64
C ASP A 2 15.94 26.41 -16.40
N ASN A 3 14.95 25.53 -16.24
CA ASN A 3 13.64 25.69 -16.87
C ASN A 3 12.86 26.91 -16.35
N TYR A 4 13.00 27.27 -15.06
CA TYR A 4 12.32 28.43 -14.50
C TYR A 4 12.97 29.75 -14.94
N MET A 5 14.30 29.76 -15.09
CA MET A 5 15.03 30.91 -15.62
C MET A 5 14.74 31.14 -17.10
N LYS A 6 14.67 30.07 -17.90
CA LYS A 6 14.27 30.14 -19.32
C LYS A 6 12.85 30.71 -19.49
N LYS A 7 11.89 30.20 -18.71
CA LYS A 7 10.50 30.68 -18.72
C LYS A 7 10.36 32.14 -18.27
N ALA A 8 11.11 32.54 -17.24
CA ALA A 8 11.14 33.93 -16.79
C ALA A 8 11.75 34.88 -17.83
N TYR A 9 12.74 34.41 -18.60
CA TYR A 9 13.35 35.19 -19.68
C TYR A 9 12.39 35.40 -20.86
N GLU A 10 11.62 34.38 -21.23
CA GLU A 10 10.56 34.48 -22.24
C GLU A 10 9.47 35.47 -21.81
N MET A 11 9.01 35.40 -20.55
CA MET A 11 8.03 36.36 -19.99
C MET A 11 8.56 37.80 -19.97
N LYS A 12 9.86 37.97 -19.71
CA LYS A 12 10.54 39.28 -19.74
C LYS A 12 10.53 39.88 -21.15
N ARG A 13 10.80 39.05 -22.16
CA ARG A 13 10.78 39.45 -23.58
C ARG A 13 9.38 39.93 -24.00
N ASP A 14 8.34 39.31 -23.44
CA ASP A 14 6.94 39.63 -23.74
C ASP A 14 6.37 40.78 -22.87
N GLY A 15 7.23 41.51 -22.13
CA GLY A 15 6.81 42.64 -21.29
C GLY A 15 6.09 42.28 -19.99
N LYS A 16 6.02 40.99 -19.62
CA LYS A 16 5.33 40.48 -18.41
C LYS A 16 6.24 40.45 -17.19
N TRP A 17 6.74 41.60 -16.80
CA TRP A 17 7.77 41.74 -15.75
C TRP A 17 7.32 41.28 -14.36
N LYS A 18 6.05 41.52 -14.00
CA LYS A 18 5.50 41.09 -12.69
C LYS A 18 5.44 39.55 -12.59
N ASP A 19 5.03 38.88 -13.66
CA ASP A 19 4.89 37.41 -13.70
C ASP A 19 6.25 36.70 -13.72
N ALA A 20 7.22 37.27 -14.45
CA ALA A 20 8.60 36.77 -14.46
C ALA A 20 9.22 36.84 -13.05
N ARG A 21 9.02 37.96 -12.33
CA ARG A 21 9.52 38.15 -10.96
C ARG A 21 8.88 37.17 -9.98
N GLN A 22 7.57 36.95 -10.09
CA GLN A 22 6.87 35.98 -9.24
C GLN A 22 7.34 34.55 -9.52
N THR A 23 7.60 34.21 -10.78
CA THR A 23 8.11 32.89 -11.19
C THR A 23 9.50 32.61 -10.61
N ILE A 24 10.41 33.59 -10.66
CA ILE A 24 11.76 33.48 -10.06
C ILE A 24 11.66 33.37 -8.53
N PHE A 25 10.80 34.18 -7.90
CA PHE A 25 10.59 34.14 -6.45
C PHE A 25 10.07 32.76 -5.99
N ASN A 26 9.09 32.20 -6.69
CA ASN A 26 8.56 30.86 -6.40
C ASN A 26 9.63 29.77 -6.57
N ALA A 27 10.46 29.86 -7.63
CA ALA A 27 11.56 28.92 -7.84
C ALA A 27 12.62 29.00 -6.73
N ALA A 28 12.96 30.21 -6.26
CA ALA A 28 13.87 30.40 -5.14
C ALA A 28 13.30 29.84 -3.82
N LYS A 29 11.99 30.04 -3.57
CA LYS A 29 11.30 29.48 -2.41
C LYS A 29 11.28 27.95 -2.43
N ILE A 30 11.04 27.35 -3.60
CA ILE A 30 11.11 25.89 -3.78
C ILE A 30 12.54 25.39 -3.51
N SER A 31 13.56 26.03 -4.08
CA SER A 31 14.96 25.66 -3.85
C SER A 31 15.34 25.74 -2.37
N GLU A 32 14.85 26.75 -1.65
CA GLU A 32 15.10 26.90 -0.21
C GLU A 32 14.43 25.80 0.61
N ILE A 33 13.18 25.47 0.30
CA ILE A 33 12.47 24.34 0.92
C ILE A 33 13.21 23.03 0.65
N THR A 34 13.65 22.79 -0.59
CA THR A 34 14.44 21.61 -0.95
C THR A 34 15.76 21.55 -0.19
N ARG A 35 16.45 22.68 -0.02
CA ARG A 35 17.70 22.78 0.74
C ARG A 35 17.48 22.48 2.23
N GLN A 36 16.44 23.04 2.83
CA GLN A 36 16.07 22.76 4.22
C GLN A 36 15.71 21.28 4.42
N PHE A 37 14.98 20.69 3.47
CA PHE A 37 14.67 19.26 3.48
C PHE A 37 15.94 18.40 3.39
N LEU A 38 16.87 18.72 2.47
CA LEU A 38 18.17 18.05 2.34
C LEU A 38 19.02 18.16 3.60
N ASN A 39 19.03 19.33 4.26
CA ASN A 39 19.80 19.53 5.49
C ASN A 39 19.21 18.73 6.66
N ARG A 40 17.87 18.68 6.80
CA ARG A 40 17.20 17.81 7.77
C ARG A 40 17.51 16.34 7.49
N PHE A 41 17.51 15.94 6.23
CA PHE A 41 17.86 14.58 5.83
C PHE A 41 19.31 14.22 6.16
N LYS A 42 20.27 15.12 5.89
CA LYS A 42 21.69 14.95 6.24
C LYS A 42 21.89 14.86 7.76
N SER A 43 21.21 15.72 8.53
CA SER A 43 21.26 15.71 9.99
C SER A 43 20.69 14.40 10.56
N ALA A 44 19.55 13.95 10.04
CA ALA A 44 18.95 12.67 10.43
C ALA A 44 19.90 11.50 10.10
N ALA A 45 20.51 11.50 8.91
CA ALA A 45 21.48 10.48 8.50
C ALA A 45 22.75 10.45 9.37
N THR A 46 23.25 11.60 9.82
CA THR A 46 24.41 11.69 10.74
C THR A 46 24.07 11.26 12.16
N THR A 47 22.86 11.57 12.63
CA THR A 47 22.40 11.13 13.95
C THR A 47 22.16 9.61 13.96
N TYR A 48 21.64 9.07 12.86
CA TYR A 48 21.42 7.64 12.65
C TYR A 48 22.72 6.83 12.55
N SER A 49 23.76 7.38 11.94
CA SER A 49 25.07 6.71 11.80
C SER A 49 25.95 6.78 13.06
N ARG A 50 25.64 7.69 14.01
CA ARG A 50 26.30 7.76 15.33
C ARG A 50 25.62 6.91 16.42
N GLY A 51 24.43 6.39 16.19
CA GLY A 51 23.83 5.36 17.05
C GLY A 51 24.57 4.04 16.85
N LYS A 52 25.38 3.65 17.85
CA LYS A 52 26.03 2.33 18.05
C LYS A 52 25.99 1.45 16.79
N SER A 53 27.11 1.40 16.08
CA SER A 53 27.42 0.27 15.20
C SER A 53 27.30 -1.01 16.03
N ILE A 54 26.14 -1.65 16.00
CA ILE A 54 25.92 -3.02 16.48
C ILE A 54 26.73 -3.89 15.52
N LYS A 55 28.04 -4.01 15.77
CA LYS A 55 28.87 -5.05 15.17
C LYS A 55 28.57 -6.34 15.92
N SER A 56 27.33 -6.79 15.82
CA SER A 56 27.07 -8.19 16.04
C SER A 56 27.82 -8.96 14.95
N ILE A 57 28.69 -9.87 15.37
CA ILE A 57 29.40 -10.78 14.47
C ILE A 57 28.44 -11.87 13.96
N ASN A 58 27.33 -12.10 14.68
CA ASN A 58 26.35 -13.13 14.39
C ASN A 58 25.10 -12.54 13.69
N PRO A 59 24.81 -12.94 12.44
CA PRO A 59 23.63 -12.47 11.71
C PRO A 59 22.31 -12.64 12.46
N LYS A 60 22.18 -13.66 13.32
CA LYS A 60 20.96 -13.90 14.09
C LYS A 60 20.75 -12.82 15.15
N ASP A 61 21.80 -12.39 15.83
CA ASP A 61 21.70 -11.35 16.86
C ASP A 61 21.44 -9.99 16.20
N GLU A 62 22.08 -9.71 15.06
CA GLU A 62 21.80 -8.49 14.27
C GLU A 62 20.33 -8.43 13.81
N TYR A 63 19.78 -9.56 13.37
CA TYR A 63 18.37 -9.68 13.02
C TYR A 63 17.46 -9.37 14.22
N TRP A 64 17.72 -9.97 15.38
CA TRP A 64 16.90 -9.77 16.58
C TRP A 64 17.00 -8.34 17.12
N ASP A 65 18.17 -7.71 17.01
CA ASP A 65 18.36 -6.31 17.38
C ASP A 65 17.49 -5.38 16.52
N TYR A 66 17.48 -5.56 15.20
CA TYR A 66 16.59 -4.78 14.33
C TYR A 66 15.12 -5.06 14.58
N MET A 67 14.76 -6.31 14.85
CA MET A 67 13.39 -6.71 15.16
C MET A 67 12.87 -6.07 16.45
N LYS A 68 13.67 -6.12 17.52
CA LYS A 68 13.36 -5.48 18.79
C LYS A 68 13.22 -3.97 18.61
N LEU A 69 14.20 -3.34 17.95
CA LEU A 69 14.17 -1.91 17.66
C LEU A 69 12.92 -1.51 16.86
N ALA A 70 12.56 -2.27 15.82
CA ALA A 70 11.39 -1.99 15.00
C ALA A 70 10.10 -2.06 15.83
N SER A 71 9.96 -3.09 16.68
CA SER A 71 8.81 -3.26 17.56
C SER A 71 8.68 -2.13 18.59
N ASP A 72 9.79 -1.73 19.20
CA ASP A 72 9.82 -0.61 20.16
C ASP A 72 9.43 0.71 19.48
N LEU A 73 9.94 0.97 18.28
CA LEU A 73 9.60 2.17 17.50
C LEU A 73 8.13 2.17 17.04
N TYR A 74 7.63 1.03 16.59
CA TYR A 74 6.24 0.83 16.17
C TYR A 74 5.28 1.17 17.32
N SER A 75 5.53 0.59 18.50
CA SER A 75 4.69 0.79 19.69
C SER A 75 4.70 2.25 20.18
N ASN A 76 5.75 3.00 19.86
CA ASN A 76 5.88 4.44 20.18
C ASN A 76 5.35 5.35 19.06
N GLY A 77 4.67 4.82 18.04
CA GLY A 77 4.13 5.59 16.91
C GLY A 77 5.19 6.21 15.98
N LYS A 78 6.45 5.77 16.07
CA LYS A 78 7.56 6.26 15.24
C LYS A 78 7.64 5.46 13.93
N TRP A 79 6.58 5.55 13.13
CA TRP A 79 6.36 4.69 11.95
C TRP A 79 7.49 4.74 10.93
N ALA A 80 8.06 5.91 10.64
CA ALA A 80 9.17 6.05 9.69
C ALA A 80 10.41 5.25 10.09
N ASP A 81 10.80 5.35 11.37
CA ASP A 81 11.97 4.68 11.92
C ASP A 81 11.71 3.18 12.08
N ALA A 82 10.49 2.80 12.52
CA ALA A 82 10.05 1.41 12.59
C ALA A 82 10.11 0.74 11.21
N GLY A 83 9.59 1.40 10.18
CA GLY A 83 9.64 0.93 8.80
C GLY A 83 11.07 0.70 8.31
N ALA A 84 12.00 1.59 8.67
CA ALA A 84 13.42 1.45 8.33
C ALA A 84 14.07 0.26 9.06
N ALA A 85 13.75 0.06 10.34
CA ALA A 85 14.26 -1.05 11.14
C ALA A 85 13.72 -2.40 10.64
N TYR A 86 12.42 -2.52 10.34
CA TYR A 86 11.84 -3.71 9.71
C TYR A 86 12.47 -4.02 8.35
N PHE A 87 12.71 -3.00 7.53
CA PHE A 87 13.36 -3.20 6.23
C PHE A 87 14.78 -3.78 6.38
N LYS A 88 15.53 -3.31 7.39
CA LYS A 88 16.85 -3.85 7.71
C LYS A 88 16.78 -5.29 8.24
N ALA A 89 15.82 -5.60 9.12
CA ALA A 89 15.57 -6.97 9.57
C ALA A 89 15.26 -7.90 8.38
N GLY A 90 14.42 -7.45 7.44
CA GLY A 90 14.12 -8.17 6.19
C GLY A 90 15.37 -8.43 5.34
N LYS A 91 16.26 -7.44 5.21
CA LYS A 91 17.55 -7.60 4.51
C LYS A 91 18.48 -8.60 5.18
N VAL A 92 18.57 -8.61 6.51
CA VAL A 92 19.38 -9.58 7.25
C VAL A 92 18.82 -10.99 7.07
N ALA A 93 17.49 -11.15 7.21
CA ALA A 93 16.80 -12.40 6.99
C ALA A 93 17.03 -12.95 5.56
N GLU A 94 16.86 -12.11 4.54
CA GLU A 94 17.01 -12.49 3.14
C GLU A 94 18.46 -12.86 2.79
N ASN A 95 19.42 -12.01 3.16
CA ASN A 95 20.76 -12.10 2.61
C ASN A 95 21.71 -12.92 3.47
N LYS A 96 21.60 -12.79 4.79
CA LYS A 96 22.53 -13.42 5.75
C LYS A 96 21.96 -14.73 6.30
N LEU A 97 20.67 -14.74 6.68
CA LEU A 97 20.02 -15.96 7.22
C LEU A 97 19.46 -16.88 6.13
N LYS A 98 19.22 -16.35 4.92
CA LYS A 98 18.52 -17.05 3.82
C LYS A 98 17.12 -17.53 4.21
N ASP A 99 16.51 -16.88 5.19
CA ASP A 99 15.14 -17.14 5.61
C ASP A 99 14.19 -16.19 4.86
N PHE A 100 13.72 -16.67 3.71
CA PHE A 100 12.82 -15.89 2.87
C PHE A 100 11.43 -15.71 3.50
N THR A 101 11.03 -16.58 4.43
CA THR A 101 9.72 -16.48 5.09
C THR A 101 9.72 -15.30 6.05
N LEU A 102 10.77 -15.19 6.86
CA LEU A 102 10.98 -14.01 7.69
C LEU A 102 11.18 -12.76 6.84
N ALA A 103 11.98 -12.83 5.77
CA ALA A 103 12.27 -11.67 4.95
C ALA A 103 11.02 -11.01 4.35
N HIS A 104 10.11 -11.79 3.74
CA HIS A 104 8.92 -11.21 3.13
C HIS A 104 7.97 -10.62 4.18
N ASN A 105 7.85 -11.25 5.36
CA ASN A 105 7.04 -10.74 6.46
C ASN A 105 7.54 -9.35 6.90
N TRP A 106 8.86 -9.17 7.04
CA TRP A 106 9.41 -7.89 7.48
C TRP A 106 9.40 -6.82 6.40
N TYR A 107 9.53 -7.18 5.12
CA TYR A 107 9.30 -6.23 4.04
C TYR A 107 7.84 -5.76 3.99
N LYS A 108 6.87 -6.64 4.23
CA LYS A 108 5.46 -6.26 4.38
C LYS A 108 5.26 -5.32 5.57
N SER A 109 5.73 -5.67 6.76
CA SER A 109 5.61 -4.80 7.95
C SER A 109 6.29 -3.44 7.75
N SER A 110 7.43 -3.40 7.06
CA SER A 110 8.09 -2.16 6.68
C SER A 110 7.22 -1.29 5.77
N ALA A 111 6.61 -1.89 4.75
CA ALA A 111 5.72 -1.19 3.83
C ALA A 111 4.49 -0.65 4.54
N ASP A 112 3.87 -1.45 5.43
CA ASP A 112 2.71 -1.06 6.22
C ASP A 112 3.05 0.13 7.14
N CYS A 113 4.23 0.14 7.80
CA CYS A 113 4.69 1.31 8.57
C CYS A 113 4.84 2.57 7.72
N TYR A 114 5.40 2.45 6.51
CA TYR A 114 5.54 3.60 5.61
C TYR A 114 4.21 4.08 5.04
N ARG A 115 3.24 3.18 4.90
CA ARG A 115 1.87 3.48 4.47
C ARG A 115 1.13 4.34 5.50
N GLU A 116 1.29 4.08 6.79
CA GLU A 116 0.70 4.91 7.87
C GLU A 116 1.07 6.40 7.76
N ILE A 117 2.23 6.70 7.18
CA ILE A 117 2.71 8.08 6.99
C ILE A 117 2.75 8.51 5.51
N LEU A 118 2.14 7.73 4.62
CA LEU A 118 2.12 7.94 3.17
C LEU A 118 3.51 8.22 2.55
N SER A 119 4.54 7.57 3.08
CA SER A 119 5.92 7.71 2.59
C SER A 119 6.14 6.90 1.33
N CYS A 120 6.81 7.50 0.32
CA CYS A 120 7.16 6.81 -0.93
C CYS A 120 8.02 5.56 -0.74
N SER A 121 8.67 5.40 0.43
CA SER A 121 9.41 4.19 0.79
C SER A 121 8.51 2.94 0.89
N ALA A 122 7.19 3.09 1.05
CA ALA A 122 6.25 1.97 1.06
C ALA A 122 6.32 1.16 -0.25
N TYR A 123 6.45 1.84 -1.39
CA TYR A 123 6.57 1.18 -2.70
C TYR A 123 7.80 0.27 -2.77
N GLU A 124 8.97 0.75 -2.32
CA GLU A 124 10.21 -0.03 -2.33
C GLU A 124 10.11 -1.26 -1.42
N SER A 125 9.47 -1.11 -0.26
CA SER A 125 9.21 -2.23 0.66
C SER A 125 8.23 -3.25 0.09
N TYR A 126 7.13 -2.81 -0.54
CA TYR A 126 6.19 -3.70 -1.23
C TYR A 126 6.83 -4.42 -2.43
N ARG A 127 7.69 -3.74 -3.19
CA ARG A 127 8.43 -4.38 -4.29
C ARG A 127 9.33 -5.49 -3.77
N LYS A 128 10.09 -5.23 -2.69
CA LYS A 128 10.92 -6.24 -2.03
C LYS A 128 10.11 -7.40 -1.47
N TYR A 129 8.95 -7.12 -0.88
CA TYR A 129 8.01 -8.15 -0.42
C TYR A 129 7.64 -9.13 -1.54
N VAL A 130 7.23 -8.62 -2.71
CA VAL A 130 6.89 -9.45 -3.88
C VAL A 130 8.11 -10.18 -4.44
N GLU A 131 9.27 -9.52 -4.55
CA GLU A 131 10.51 -10.13 -5.03
C GLU A 131 10.90 -11.37 -4.19
N VAL A 132 10.76 -11.31 -2.86
CA VAL A 132 11.07 -12.45 -2.00
C VAL A 132 10.08 -13.60 -2.20
N LEU A 133 8.78 -13.32 -2.37
CA LEU A 133 7.79 -14.35 -2.70
C LEU A 133 8.15 -15.09 -4.00
N LEU A 134 8.62 -14.35 -5.02
CA LEU A 134 9.10 -14.94 -6.27
C LEU A 134 10.34 -15.83 -6.05
N LYS A 135 11.27 -15.42 -5.18
CA LYS A 135 12.44 -16.24 -4.81
C LYS A 135 12.03 -17.54 -4.11
N GLN A 136 10.96 -17.53 -3.33
CA GLN A 136 10.37 -18.72 -2.70
C GLN A 136 9.57 -19.60 -3.68
N ARG A 137 9.42 -19.19 -4.94
CA ARG A 137 8.55 -19.83 -5.95
C ARG A 137 7.07 -19.84 -5.55
N LEU A 138 6.65 -18.93 -4.68
CA LEU A 138 5.25 -18.70 -4.30
C LEU A 138 4.58 -17.79 -5.36
N ILE A 139 4.48 -18.30 -6.59
CA ILE A 139 4.10 -17.50 -7.76
C ILE A 139 2.67 -16.98 -7.65
N LYS A 140 1.75 -17.79 -7.12
CA LYS A 140 0.35 -17.43 -6.95
C LYS A 140 0.20 -16.27 -5.97
N GLU A 141 0.88 -16.39 -4.83
CA GLU A 141 0.93 -15.39 -3.79
C GLU A 141 1.56 -14.11 -4.33
N ALA A 142 2.67 -14.20 -5.07
CA ALA A 142 3.31 -13.04 -5.68
C ALA A 142 2.38 -12.29 -6.65
N ILE A 143 1.59 -13.00 -7.46
CA ILE A 143 0.57 -12.40 -8.35
C ILE A 143 -0.48 -11.63 -7.53
N VAL A 144 -1.08 -12.27 -6.52
CA VAL A 144 -2.12 -11.65 -5.69
C VAL A 144 -1.58 -10.43 -4.95
N ARG A 145 -0.42 -10.56 -4.31
CA ARG A 145 0.22 -9.48 -3.56
C ARG A 145 0.65 -8.35 -4.46
N SER A 146 1.09 -8.62 -5.70
CA SER A 146 1.37 -7.55 -6.67
C SER A 146 0.12 -6.73 -6.95
N LEU A 147 -1.03 -7.36 -7.22
CA LEU A 147 -2.28 -6.65 -7.48
C LEU A 147 -2.74 -5.83 -6.27
N GLU A 148 -2.64 -6.38 -5.05
CA GLU A 148 -2.96 -5.66 -3.81
C GLU A 148 -2.04 -4.45 -3.60
N CYS A 149 -0.72 -4.62 -3.77
CA CYS A 149 0.25 -3.53 -3.64
C CYS A 149 0.00 -2.43 -4.67
N GLY A 150 -0.25 -2.81 -5.94
CA GLY A 150 -0.61 -1.87 -7.00
C GLY A 150 -1.83 -1.05 -6.63
N TYR A 151 -2.87 -1.70 -6.09
CA TYR A 151 -4.07 -1.02 -5.65
C TYR A 151 -3.83 -0.01 -4.52
N ILE A 152 -3.10 -0.42 -3.48
CA ILE A 152 -2.75 0.45 -2.35
C ILE A 152 -2.01 1.69 -2.86
N ILE A 153 -0.99 1.49 -3.71
CA ILE A 153 -0.19 2.58 -4.29
C ILE A 153 -1.05 3.51 -5.16
N GLU A 154 -1.96 2.97 -5.96
CA GLU A 154 -2.85 3.77 -6.80
C GLU A 154 -3.80 4.63 -5.96
N LYS A 155 -4.44 4.05 -4.94
CA LYS A 155 -5.56 4.70 -4.23
C LYS A 155 -5.12 5.56 -3.06
N GLU A 156 -4.08 5.17 -2.34
CA GLU A 156 -3.65 5.85 -1.12
C GLU A 156 -2.51 6.83 -1.39
N PHE A 157 -1.63 6.50 -2.34
CA PHE A 157 -0.50 7.35 -2.69
C PHE A 157 -0.76 8.19 -3.95
N ASN A 158 -1.88 7.93 -4.66
CA ASN A 158 -2.22 8.57 -5.92
C ASN A 158 -1.09 8.46 -6.97
N ASP A 159 -0.34 7.36 -6.95
CA ASP A 159 0.81 7.12 -7.83
C ASP A 159 0.47 6.05 -8.87
N ALA A 160 -0.27 6.47 -9.89
CA ALA A 160 -0.76 5.59 -10.97
C ALA A 160 0.37 4.97 -11.81
N LEU A 161 1.55 5.60 -11.86
CA LEU A 161 2.68 5.06 -12.61
C LEU A 161 3.27 3.86 -11.88
N LYS A 162 3.54 3.99 -10.58
CA LYS A 162 4.09 2.88 -9.78
C LYS A 162 3.08 1.76 -9.56
N SER A 163 1.79 2.08 -9.43
CA SER A 163 0.77 1.03 -9.34
C SER A 163 0.71 0.18 -10.60
N LYS A 164 0.87 0.81 -11.78
CA LYS A 164 0.92 0.11 -13.06
C LYS A 164 2.05 -0.92 -13.10
N GLU A 165 3.22 -0.62 -12.56
CA GLU A 165 4.33 -1.57 -12.52
C GLU A 165 3.96 -2.87 -11.79
N PHE A 166 3.22 -2.78 -10.68
CA PHE A 166 2.73 -3.95 -9.97
C PHE A 166 1.68 -4.73 -10.76
N TYR A 167 0.77 -4.04 -11.43
CA TYR A 167 -0.25 -4.69 -12.27
C TYR A 167 0.36 -5.39 -13.48
N ASP A 168 1.32 -4.74 -14.15
CA ASP A 168 2.06 -5.29 -15.28
C ASP A 168 2.85 -6.53 -14.83
N LEU A 169 3.55 -6.46 -13.68
CA LEU A 169 4.22 -7.62 -13.07
C LEU A 169 3.26 -8.80 -12.82
N ALA A 170 2.08 -8.53 -12.26
CA ALA A 170 1.09 -9.58 -12.02
C ALA A 170 0.61 -10.24 -13.31
N ASN A 171 0.38 -9.46 -14.38
CA ASN A 171 -0.02 -9.96 -15.69
C ASN A 171 1.09 -10.77 -16.35
N ASP A 172 2.34 -10.29 -16.30
CA ASP A 172 3.50 -10.99 -16.82
C ASP A 172 3.70 -12.34 -16.15
N LEU A 173 3.58 -12.39 -14.82
CA LEU A 173 3.64 -13.64 -14.06
C LEU A 173 2.52 -14.60 -14.44
N ARG A 174 1.30 -14.11 -14.65
CA ARG A 174 0.18 -14.94 -15.11
C ARG A 174 0.45 -15.57 -16.45
N PHE A 175 0.87 -14.76 -17.42
CA PHE A 175 1.19 -15.22 -18.76
C PHE A 175 2.32 -16.26 -18.71
N LYS A 176 3.41 -15.93 -18.01
CA LYS A 176 4.60 -16.79 -17.89
C LYS A 176 4.31 -18.16 -17.30
N TYR A 177 3.41 -18.25 -16.32
CA TYR A 177 3.09 -19.51 -15.63
C TYR A 177 1.72 -20.08 -16.02
N ASN A 178 1.11 -19.58 -17.11
CA ASN A 178 -0.18 -20.02 -17.63
C ASN A 178 -1.33 -20.01 -16.60
N TYR A 179 -1.33 -19.02 -15.70
CA TYR A 179 -2.45 -18.77 -14.81
C TYR A 179 -3.53 -18.01 -15.58
N LYS A 180 -4.59 -18.71 -15.97
CA LYS A 180 -5.78 -18.09 -16.57
C LYS A 180 -6.44 -17.16 -15.56
N HIS A 181 -6.65 -15.91 -15.96
CA HIS A 181 -7.49 -14.99 -15.21
C HIS A 181 -8.95 -15.25 -15.56
N ILE A 182 -9.78 -15.50 -14.55
CA ILE A 182 -11.23 -15.52 -14.68
C ILE A 182 -11.76 -14.37 -13.84
N CYS A 183 -12.23 -13.28 -14.46
CA CYS A 183 -12.82 -12.17 -13.69
C CYS A 183 -14.18 -12.61 -13.15
N THR A 184 -14.27 -12.94 -11.86
CA THR A 184 -15.58 -13.27 -11.23
C THR A 184 -16.54 -12.08 -11.20
N LEU A 185 -16.00 -10.87 -11.30
CA LEU A 185 -16.74 -9.62 -11.25
C LEU A 185 -17.27 -9.26 -12.63
N THR A 186 -18.14 -10.13 -13.11
CA THR A 186 -18.87 -9.95 -14.37
C THR A 186 -19.89 -8.81 -14.24
N PRO A 187 -20.32 -8.19 -15.35
CA PRO A 187 -21.43 -7.24 -15.33
C PRO A 187 -22.69 -7.80 -14.64
N ASN A 188 -22.94 -9.10 -14.76
CA ASN A 188 -24.05 -9.78 -14.08
C ASN A 188 -23.86 -9.82 -12.55
N PHE A 189 -22.65 -10.11 -12.07
CA PHE A 189 -22.34 -10.01 -10.65
C PHE A 189 -22.62 -8.60 -10.14
N TRP A 190 -22.17 -7.59 -10.88
CA TRP A 190 -22.36 -6.19 -10.53
C TRP A 190 -23.81 -5.76 -10.49
N LYS A 191 -24.58 -6.12 -11.51
CA LYS A 191 -26.02 -5.86 -11.53
C LYS A 191 -26.69 -6.45 -10.29
N LYS A 192 -26.43 -7.72 -9.98
CA LYS A 192 -26.95 -8.37 -8.76
C LYS A 192 -26.51 -7.69 -7.48
N PHE A 193 -25.28 -7.18 -7.41
CA PHE A 193 -24.77 -6.46 -6.24
C PHE A 193 -25.43 -5.07 -6.08
N CYS A 194 -25.53 -4.30 -7.17
CA CYS A 194 -26.18 -2.99 -7.19
C CYS A 194 -27.69 -3.10 -6.91
N ASP A 195 -28.39 -4.04 -7.55
CA ASP A 195 -29.82 -4.27 -7.30
C ASP A 195 -30.07 -4.61 -5.82
N ARG A 196 -29.13 -5.32 -5.18
CA ARG A 196 -29.21 -5.62 -3.75
C ARG A 196 -28.91 -4.41 -2.87
N THR A 197 -27.93 -3.58 -3.21
CA THR A 197 -27.48 -2.45 -2.37
C THR A 197 -28.28 -1.16 -2.57
N LEU A 198 -28.87 -0.93 -3.74
CA LEU A 198 -29.69 0.26 -4.03
C LEU A 198 -31.11 0.13 -3.47
N ASN A 199 -31.70 -1.06 -3.50
CA ASN A 199 -33.00 -1.38 -2.87
C ASN A 199 -33.04 -1.18 -1.35
N TRP A 200 -31.94 -0.75 -0.76
CA TRP A 200 -31.77 -0.47 0.66
C TRP A 200 -31.82 1.00 1.02
N ARG A 201 -31.38 1.89 0.13
CA ARG A 201 -31.36 3.33 0.42
C ARG A 201 -32.72 3.97 0.22
N ASP A 202 -33.51 3.44 -0.71
CA ASP A 202 -34.70 4.14 -1.21
C ASP A 202 -36.01 3.68 -0.55
N VAL A 203 -35.95 2.84 0.50
CA VAL A 203 -37.16 2.33 1.15
C VAL A 203 -37.15 2.68 2.64
N GLU A 204 -38.18 3.39 3.08
CA GLU A 204 -38.52 3.59 4.49
C GLU A 204 -38.94 2.25 5.12
N PHE A 205 -37.95 1.43 5.46
CA PHE A 205 -38.16 0.25 6.27
C PHE A 205 -38.18 0.61 7.76
N SER A 206 -39.01 -0.09 8.52
CA SER A 206 -38.90 -0.10 9.98
C SER A 206 -37.52 -0.59 10.40
N GLU A 207 -37.02 -0.15 11.57
CA GLU A 207 -35.67 -0.50 12.02
C GLU A 207 -35.44 -2.02 12.03
N VAL A 208 -36.43 -2.81 12.48
CA VAL A 208 -36.38 -4.29 12.51
C VAL A 208 -36.09 -4.89 11.13
N ILE A 209 -36.70 -4.38 10.06
CA ILE A 209 -36.49 -4.88 8.70
C ILE A 209 -35.10 -4.48 8.18
N LYS A 210 -34.61 -3.30 8.57
CA LYS A 210 -33.22 -2.89 8.28
C LYS A 210 -32.23 -3.87 8.91
N TYR A 211 -32.36 -4.19 10.19
CA TYR A 211 -31.48 -5.18 10.85
C TYR A 211 -31.53 -6.56 10.24
N GLN A 212 -32.73 -7.10 10.00
CA GLN A 212 -32.88 -8.44 9.43
C GLN A 212 -32.18 -8.53 8.06
N ARG A 213 -32.33 -7.49 7.23
CA ARG A 213 -31.61 -7.46 5.96
C ARG A 213 -30.11 -7.26 6.18
N ILE A 214 -29.65 -6.50 7.18
CA ILE A 214 -28.20 -6.21 7.40
C ILE A 214 -27.56 -7.56 7.75
N PHE A 215 -28.22 -8.28 8.64
CA PHE A 215 -27.86 -9.63 9.03
C PHE A 215 -27.82 -10.58 7.82
N ASN A 216 -28.82 -10.55 6.93
CA ASN A 216 -28.81 -11.37 5.72
C ASN A 216 -27.68 -10.99 4.75
N VAL A 217 -27.41 -9.69 4.54
CA VAL A 217 -26.27 -9.25 3.71
C VAL A 217 -24.94 -9.68 4.34
N ARG A 218 -24.83 -9.63 5.67
CA ARG A 218 -23.65 -10.09 6.41
C ARG A 218 -23.47 -11.60 6.30
N GLU A 219 -24.53 -12.40 6.48
CA GLU A 219 -24.47 -13.85 6.35
C GLU A 219 -24.26 -14.30 4.90
N GLU A 220 -24.83 -13.61 3.90
CA GLU A 220 -24.54 -13.85 2.48
C GLU A 220 -23.11 -13.45 2.11
N ALA A 221 -22.61 -12.33 2.63
CA ALA A 221 -21.21 -11.95 2.47
C ALA A 221 -20.28 -12.93 3.17
N ARG A 222 -20.70 -13.49 4.32
CA ARG A 222 -20.00 -14.55 5.03
C ARG A 222 -20.03 -15.87 4.28
N GLN A 223 -21.16 -16.23 3.67
CA GLN A 223 -21.29 -17.42 2.82
C GLN A 223 -20.47 -17.26 1.54
N PHE A 224 -20.50 -16.07 0.91
CA PHE A 224 -19.60 -15.75 -0.17
C PHE A 224 -18.15 -15.85 0.31
N ASP A 225 -17.82 -15.28 1.47
CA ASP A 225 -16.51 -15.40 2.09
C ASP A 225 -16.18 -16.86 2.49
N GLU A 226 -17.13 -17.75 2.78
CA GLU A 226 -16.91 -19.17 3.13
C GLU A 226 -16.74 -20.04 1.87
N GLU A 227 -17.59 -19.83 0.86
CA GLU A 227 -17.46 -20.40 -0.49
C GLU A 227 -16.14 -19.95 -1.14
N THR A 228 -15.70 -18.73 -0.83
CA THR A 228 -14.41 -18.18 -1.26
C THR A 228 -13.27 -18.40 -0.25
N SER A 229 -13.55 -18.79 0.99
CA SER A 229 -12.60 -19.23 2.05
C SER A 229 -12.12 -20.66 1.85
N ASN A 230 -12.63 -21.35 0.84
CA ASN A 230 -11.72 -22.08 -0.04
C ASN A 230 -10.76 -21.08 -0.72
N ILE A 231 -9.93 -20.40 0.09
CA ILE A 231 -9.00 -19.30 -0.22
C ILE A 231 -8.08 -19.65 -1.40
N PHE A 232 -7.93 -20.95 -1.68
CA PHE A 232 -7.24 -21.50 -2.83
C PHE A 232 -7.92 -21.28 -4.19
N ILE A 233 -9.23 -21.01 -4.22
CA ILE A 233 -10.05 -20.84 -5.43
C ILE A 233 -10.09 -19.37 -5.86
N LEU A 234 -10.17 -18.41 -4.92
CA LEU A 234 -10.24 -16.98 -5.28
C LEU A 234 -8.93 -16.41 -5.86
N ILE A 235 -7.81 -17.06 -5.58
CA ILE A 235 -6.50 -16.74 -6.16
C ILE A 235 -6.51 -16.88 -7.70
N LYS A 236 -7.45 -17.66 -8.27
CA LYS A 236 -7.57 -17.82 -9.72
C LYS A 236 -8.14 -16.59 -10.44
N GLU A 237 -8.63 -15.55 -9.73
CA GLU A 237 -9.67 -14.69 -10.32
C GLU A 237 -9.57 -13.17 -10.13
N THR A 238 -8.62 -12.67 -9.34
CA THR A 238 -8.53 -11.22 -9.08
C THR A 238 -7.78 -10.49 -10.20
N CYS A 239 -8.36 -9.53 -10.93
CA CYS A 239 -7.58 -8.57 -11.72
C CYS A 239 -7.44 -7.24 -10.98
N SER A 240 -6.71 -6.28 -11.56
CA SER A 240 -6.65 -4.90 -11.04
C SER A 240 -8.05 -4.29 -10.83
N LYS A 241 -9.01 -4.61 -11.70
CA LYS A 241 -10.42 -4.22 -11.51
C LYS A 241 -11.05 -4.93 -10.31
N CYS A 242 -10.73 -6.20 -10.05
CA CYS A 242 -11.27 -6.95 -8.91
C CYS A 242 -10.75 -6.47 -7.57
N VAL A 243 -9.49 -6.05 -7.48
CA VAL A 243 -8.94 -5.55 -6.22
C VAL A 243 -9.65 -4.27 -5.76
N TYR A 244 -10.02 -3.40 -6.70
CA TYR A 244 -10.83 -2.20 -6.38
C TYR A 244 -12.15 -2.55 -5.71
N ILE A 245 -12.80 -3.60 -6.18
CA ILE A 245 -14.12 -4.02 -5.75
C ILE A 245 -14.04 -4.69 -4.40
N TRP A 246 -13.04 -5.55 -4.21
CA TRP A 246 -12.76 -6.15 -2.92
C TRP A 246 -12.50 -5.08 -1.85
N SER A 247 -11.72 -4.04 -2.15
CA SER A 247 -11.49 -2.95 -1.20
C SER A 247 -12.77 -2.17 -0.86
N ILE A 248 -13.64 -1.89 -1.85
CA ILE A 248 -14.94 -1.27 -1.60
C ILE A 248 -15.81 -2.18 -0.74
N HIS A 249 -15.86 -3.47 -1.08
CA HIS A 249 -16.65 -4.46 -0.37
C HIS A 249 -16.21 -4.57 1.09
N SER A 250 -14.91 -4.75 1.35
CA SER A 250 -14.35 -4.79 2.70
C SER A 250 -14.62 -3.52 3.50
N LYS A 251 -14.45 -2.34 2.90
CA LYS A 251 -14.78 -1.05 3.56
C LYS A 251 -16.27 -0.94 3.88
N THR A 252 -17.14 -1.45 3.00
CA THR A 252 -18.59 -1.43 3.21
C THR A 252 -18.98 -2.40 4.32
N LEU A 253 -18.41 -3.60 4.35
CA LEU A 253 -18.63 -4.58 5.41
C LEU A 253 -18.16 -4.09 6.78
N LEU A 254 -17.02 -3.40 6.85
CA LEU A 254 -16.54 -2.79 8.10
C LEU A 254 -17.54 -1.74 8.61
N LYS A 255 -18.00 -0.83 7.76
CA LYS A 255 -19.02 0.17 8.14
C LYS A 255 -20.32 -0.48 8.62
N ILE A 256 -20.75 -1.54 7.95
CA ILE A 256 -21.94 -2.30 8.37
C ILE A 256 -21.72 -2.89 9.77
N ASN A 257 -20.56 -3.48 10.05
CA ASN A 257 -20.25 -4.05 11.35
C ASN A 257 -20.15 -3.00 12.47
N ASP A 258 -19.58 -1.84 12.17
CA ASP A 258 -19.51 -0.71 13.11
C ASP A 258 -20.92 -0.25 13.49
N THR A 259 -21.79 -0.05 12.49
CA THR A 259 -23.19 0.32 12.70
C THR A 259 -23.94 -0.75 13.51
N VAL A 260 -23.78 -2.04 13.21
CA VAL A 260 -24.41 -3.12 14.00
C VAL A 260 -23.93 -3.07 15.46
N THR A 261 -22.66 -2.77 15.69
CA THR A 261 -22.07 -2.72 17.05
C THR A 261 -22.60 -1.54 17.87
N GLU A 262 -22.78 -0.37 17.26
CA GLU A 262 -23.40 0.81 17.89
C GLU A 262 -24.83 0.55 18.36
N TYR A 263 -25.50 -0.36 17.66
CA TYR A 263 -26.90 -0.68 17.83
C TYR A 263 -27.17 -1.81 18.83
N THR A 264 -26.19 -2.70 19.04
CA THR A 264 -26.27 -3.81 20.00
C THR A 264 -25.80 -3.45 21.41
N ASN A 265 -25.20 -2.27 21.59
CA ASN A 265 -24.72 -1.74 22.88
C ASN A 265 -25.67 -0.66 23.41
#